data_AF-A0A2I0TTM0-F1
#
_entry.id   AF-A0A2I0TTM0-F1
#
_cell.length_a   1.000
_cell.length_b   1.000
_cell.length_c   1.000
_cell.angle_alpha   90.00
_cell.angle_beta   90.00
_cell.angle_gamma   90.00
#
_symmetry.space_group_name_H-M   'P 1'
#
loop_
_entity.id
_entity.type
_entity.pdbx_description
1 polymer ?
#
loop_
_entity_poly.entity_id
_entity_poly.type
_entity_poly.pdbx_seq_one_letter_code
_entity_poly.pdbx_strand_id
1 'polypeptide(L)' 'MTPGPQCDLQGLWRNELGSNTTLLALDTAGTFSGSYHTTVVATNKQILMSPLQGAQQHLGIKGQPTFSFTVQ' A
#
# COMPACT_ATOMS: atom_id res chain seq x y z
N MET A 1 15.27 9.53 -18.34
CA MET A 1 14.39 9.42 -17.17
C MET A 1 15.18 8.71 -16.09
N THR A 2 15.52 9.39 -15.01
CA THR A 2 16.14 8.78 -13.83
C THR A 2 15.11 7.85 -13.19
N PRO A 3 15.46 6.60 -12.82
CA PRO A 3 14.58 5.77 -12.02
C PRO A 3 14.19 6.50 -10.74
N GLY A 4 12.93 6.40 -10.34
CA GLY A 4 12.48 6.89 -9.03
C GLY A 4 13.20 6.18 -7.87
N PRO A 5 13.07 6.68 -6.64
CA PRO A 5 13.61 6.01 -5.46
C PRO A 5 13.17 4.54 -5.44
N GLN A 6 14.14 3.64 -5.39
CA GLN A 6 13.88 2.20 -5.30
C GLN A 6 13.17 1.92 -3.96
N CYS A 7 12.02 1.24 -4.02
CA CYS A 7 11.20 0.88 -2.85
C CYS A 7 10.47 2.03 -2.15
N ASP A 8 10.05 3.05 -2.90
CA ASP A 8 9.02 3.97 -2.44
C ASP A 8 7.64 3.31 -2.51
N LEU A 9 6.91 3.26 -1.40
CA LEU A 9 5.56 2.72 -1.33
C LEU A 9 4.52 3.65 -1.95
N GLN A 10 4.80 4.96 -2.04
CA GLN A 10 3.86 5.90 -2.61
C GLN A 10 3.54 5.54 -4.07
N GLY A 11 2.24 5.49 -4.39
CA GLY A 11 1.80 5.34 -5.77
C GLY A 11 0.65 4.35 -5.94
N LEU A 12 0.46 3.95 -7.20
CA LEU A 12 -0.56 2.98 -7.60
C LEU A 12 0.07 1.61 -7.80
N TRP A 13 -0.50 0.63 -7.12
CA TRP A 13 -0.10 -0.76 -7.17
C TRP A 13 -1.24 -1.61 -7.68
N ARG A 14 -0.90 -2.70 -8.37
CA ARG A 14 -1.85 -3.72 -8.77
C ARG A 14 -1.26 -5.09 -8.46
N ASN A 15 -2.04 -5.95 -7.80
CA ASN A 15 -1.64 -7.33 -7.56
C ASN A 15 -2.05 -8.25 -8.72
N GLU A 16 -1.62 -9.49 -8.66
CA GLU A 16 -1.88 -10.55 -9.64
C GLU A 16 -3.36 -10.94 -9.75
N LEU A 17 -4.16 -10.70 -8.70
CA LEU A 17 -5.62 -10.85 -8.72
C LEU A 17 -6.33 -9.66 -9.40
N GLY A 18 -5.57 -8.62 -9.73
CA GLY A 18 -6.05 -7.42 -10.39
C GLY A 18 -6.66 -6.38 -9.45
N SER A 19 -6.53 -6.54 -8.13
CA SER A 19 -6.92 -5.53 -7.15
C SER A 19 -5.98 -4.32 -7.24
N ASN A 20 -6.53 -3.12 -7.06
CA ASN A 20 -5.77 -1.87 -7.11
C ASN A 20 -5.58 -1.30 -5.70
N THR A 21 -4.38 -0.82 -5.43
CA THR A 21 -4.02 -0.14 -4.17
C THR A 21 -3.45 1.23 -4.50
N THR A 22 -3.91 2.27 -3.80
CA THR A 22 -3.29 3.60 -3.86
C THR A 22 -2.72 3.92 -2.48
N LEU A 23 -1.40 4.16 -2.41
CA LEU A 23 -0.72 4.55 -1.18
C LEU A 23 -0.28 6.02 -1.28
N LEU A 24 -0.65 6.81 -0.27
CA LEU A 24 -0.22 8.19 -0.13
C LEU A 24 1.22 8.27 0.38
N ALA A 25 1.78 9.49 0.40
CA ALA A 25 3.10 9.73 0.98
C ALA A 25 3.16 9.23 2.43
N LEU A 26 4.28 8.62 2.79
CA LEU A 26 4.59 8.28 4.18
C LEU A 26 4.92 9.56 4.95
N ASP A 27 4.50 9.63 6.21
CA ASP A 27 4.93 10.68 7.12
C ASP A 27 6.33 10.40 7.70
N THR A 28 6.82 11.31 8.54
CA THR A 28 8.15 11.18 9.17
C THR A 28 8.27 10.00 10.12
N ALA A 29 7.16 9.44 10.61
CA ALA A 29 7.12 8.24 11.44
C ALA A 29 7.02 6.96 10.60
N GLY A 30 6.93 7.07 9.27
CA GLY A 30 6.75 5.94 8.35
C GLY A 30 5.29 5.48 8.24
N THR A 31 4.34 6.23 8.81
CA THR A 31 2.90 5.92 8.72
C THR A 31 2.38 6.38 7.36
N PHE A 32 1.43 5.63 6.80
CA PHE A 32 0.76 6.00 5.55
C PHE A 32 -0.72 5.63 5.57
N SER A 33 -1.46 6.30 4.70
CA SER A 33 -2.86 6.01 4.41
C SER A 33 -3.03 5.72 2.92
N GLY A 34 -4.17 5.14 2.56
CA GLY A 34 -4.46 4.84 1.18
C GLY A 34 -5.85 4.28 0.96
N SER A 35 -6.04 3.68 -0.20
CA SER A 35 -7.25 2.94 -0.54
C SER A 35 -6.93 1.60 -1.20
N TYR A 36 -7.78 0.63 -0.94
CA TYR A 36 -7.75 -0.70 -1.54
C TYR A 36 -9.05 -0.97 -2.26
N HIS A 37 -8.97 -1.36 -3.53
CA HIS A 37 -10.11 -1.78 -4.33
C HIS A 37 -9.89 -3.22 -4.78
N THR A 38 -10.53 -4.15 -4.08
CA THR A 38 -10.40 -5.58 -4.37
C THR A 38 -11.16 -5.96 -5.63
N THR A 39 -10.65 -6.91 -6.40
CA THR A 39 -11.39 -7.51 -7.53
C THR A 39 -12.15 -8.78 -7.11
N VAL A 40 -11.82 -9.34 -5.94
CA VAL A 40 -12.40 -10.58 -5.42
C VAL A 40 -12.90 -10.40 -3.99
N VAL A 41 -14.01 -11.05 -3.63
CA VAL A 41 -14.59 -11.01 -2.28
C VAL A 41 -15.21 -12.36 -1.93
N ALA A 42 -15.06 -12.80 -0.68
CA ALA A 42 -15.61 -14.08 -0.20
C ALA A 42 -17.09 -13.99 0.24
N THR A 43 -17.75 -12.85 -0.01
CA THR A 43 -19.13 -12.57 0.42
C THR A 43 -19.96 -12.16 -0.77
N ASN A 44 -21.30 -12.19 -0.64
CA ASN A 44 -22.20 -11.71 -1.69
C ASN A 44 -22.43 -10.20 -1.63
N LYS A 45 -21.62 -9.45 -0.88
CA LYS A 45 -21.73 -7.98 -0.80
C LYS A 45 -21.08 -7.33 -2.01
N GLN A 46 -21.58 -6.16 -2.37
CA GLN A 46 -20.95 -5.33 -3.37
C GLN A 46 -19.54 -4.92 -2.91
N ILE A 47 -18.57 -5.05 -3.82
CA ILE A 47 -17.22 -4.54 -3.62
C ILE A 47 -17.27 -3.01 -3.68
N LEU A 48 -16.68 -2.38 -2.68
CA LEU A 48 -16.48 -0.94 -2.60
C LEU A 48 -14.99 -0.67 -2.34
N MET A 49 -14.56 0.56 -2.60
CA MET A 49 -13.23 1.03 -2.21
C MET A 49 -13.18 1.13 -0.68
N SER A 50 -12.20 0.49 -0.07
CA SER A 50 -11.97 0.54 1.37
C SER A 50 -10.75 1.41 1.70
N PRO A 51 -10.79 2.25 2.74
CA PRO A 51 -9.61 2.93 3.23
C PRO A 51 -8.64 1.93 3.86
N LEU A 52 -7.35 2.23 3.78
CA LEU A 52 -6.30 1.47 4.47
C LEU A 52 -5.38 2.40 5.25
N GLN A 53 -4.80 1.87 6.32
CA GLN A 53 -3.82 2.54 7.18
C GLN A 53 -2.67 1.58 7.49
N GLY A 54 -1.44 2.06 7.42
CA GLY A 54 -0.26 1.22 7.60
C GLY A 54 0.96 1.98 8.06
N ALA A 55 2.04 1.23 8.26
CA ALA A 55 3.34 1.77 8.62
C ALA A 55 4.47 0.98 7.95
N GLN A 56 5.55 1.67 7.61
CA GLN A 56 6.80 1.11 7.14
C GLN A 56 7.87 1.28 8.22
N GLN A 57 8.65 0.24 8.47
CA GLN A 57 9.81 0.34 9.34
C GLN A 57 10.83 1.33 8.78
N HIS A 58 11.58 2.00 9.65
CA HIS A 58 12.67 2.86 9.22
C HIS A 58 13.69 2.08 8.38
N LEU A 59 14.29 2.77 7.40
CA LEU A 59 15.37 2.23 6.57
C LEU A 59 16.52 1.76 7.47
N GLY A 60 16.64 0.44 7.66
CA GLY A 60 17.75 -0.19 8.35
C GLY A 60 19.02 -0.20 7.50
N ILE A 61 20.15 -0.55 8.11
CA ILE A 61 21.49 -0.51 7.48
C ILE A 61 21.64 -1.52 6.32
N LYS A 62 20.73 -2.51 6.18
CA LYS A 62 20.72 -3.48 5.07
C LYS A 62 19.29 -3.92 4.71
N GLY A 63 18.89 -3.76 3.44
CA GLY A 63 17.65 -4.33 2.88
C GLY A 63 16.52 -3.33 2.63
N GLN A 64 15.46 -3.81 1.97
CA GLN A 64 14.22 -3.06 1.80
C GLN A 64 13.43 -3.10 3.11
N PRO A 65 12.87 -1.99 3.60
CA PRO A 65 12.14 -1.97 4.85
C PRO A 65 10.86 -2.81 4.75
N THR A 66 10.49 -3.47 5.85
CA THR A 66 9.20 -4.15 5.92
C THR A 66 8.08 -3.14 6.21
N PHE A 67 6.89 -3.40 5.70
CA PHE A 67 5.71 -2.59 5.92
C PHE A 67 4.49 -3.47 6.11
N SER A 68 3.46 -2.92 6.76
CA SER A 68 2.17 -3.57 6.91
C SER A 68 1.06 -2.51 6.89
N PHE A 69 -0.15 -2.96 6.57
CA PHE A 69 -1.35 -2.12 6.61
C PHE A 69 -2.58 -2.95 6.94
N THR A 70 -3.61 -2.27 7.40
CA THR A 70 -4.96 -2.81 7.64
C THR A 70 -5.93 -2.14 6.67
N VAL A 71 -6.81 -2.94 6.06
CA VAL A 71 -7.93 -2.46 5.23
C VAL A 71 -9.20 -2.50 6.08
N GLN A 72 -10.00 -1.43 6.04
CA GLN A 72 -11.25 -1.30 6.82
C GLN A 72 -12.49 -1.75 6.06
#